data_AF-M0B6N2-F1
#
_entry.id   AF-M0B6N2-F1
#
_cell.length_a   1.000
_cell.length_b   1.000
_cell.length_c   1.000
_cell.angle_alpha   90.00
_cell.angle_beta   90.00
_cell.angle_gamma   90.00
#
_symmetry.space_group_name_H-M   'P 1'
#
loop_
_entity.id
_entity.type
_entity.pdbx_description
1 polymer ?
#
loop_
_entity_poly.entity_id
_entity_poly.type
_entity_poly.pdbx_seq_one_letter_code
_entity_poly.pdbx_strand_id
1 'polypeptide(L)' 'MSGDKVKQEFGVLIRAWGPDDEPGEARHHEYVVDAIDEDEAKEKAADEAKNNFVHGIVGTRDSYEVLEVENYGEVPA' A
#
# COMPACT_ATOMS: atom_id res chain seq x y z
N MET A 1 27.48 13.29 1.36
CA MET A 1 26.33 13.93 1.99
C MET A 1 25.32 12.84 2.25
N SER A 2 25.23 12.33 3.48
CA SER A 2 24.07 11.56 3.88
C SER A 2 22.95 12.58 3.99
N GLY A 3 22.16 12.75 2.93
CA GLY A 3 20.91 13.47 3.07
C GLY A 3 20.05 12.61 3.98
N ASP A 4 19.76 13.10 5.18
CA ASP A 4 18.73 12.52 6.02
C ASP A 4 17.46 12.47 5.18
N LYS A 5 17.16 11.28 4.66
CA LYS A 5 15.95 11.00 3.92
C LYS A 5 14.82 11.04 4.94
N VAL A 6 14.15 12.19 5.03
CA VAL A 6 13.02 12.41 5.94
C VAL A 6 11.90 11.46 5.53
N LYS A 7 11.33 10.75 6.51
CA LYS A 7 10.15 9.92 6.27
C LYS A 7 8.95 10.83 6.03
N GLN A 8 8.19 10.48 5.01
CA GLN A 8 6.94 11.10 4.65
C GLN A 8 5.82 10.07 4.82
N GLU A 9 4.63 10.55 5.13
CA GLU A 9 3.42 9.74 5.20
C GLU A 9 2.83 9.65 3.80
N PHE A 10 2.52 8.44 3.34
CA PHE A 10 1.90 8.19 2.05
C PHE A 10 0.62 7.39 2.20
N GLY A 11 -0.42 7.78 1.48
CA GLY A 11 -1.61 6.97 1.23
C GLY A 11 -1.43 6.17 -0.06
N VAL A 12 -1.61 4.85 0.00
CA VAL A 12 -1.47 3.95 -1.16
C VAL A 12 -2.75 3.14 -1.34
N LEU A 13 -3.46 3.39 -2.44
CA LEU A 13 -4.68 2.66 -2.79
C LEU A 13 -4.34 1.35 -3.51
N ILE A 14 -4.68 0.23 -2.88
CA ILE A 14 -4.49 -1.11 -3.43
C ILE A 14 -5.85 -1.70 -3.79
N ARG A 15 -5.90 -2.26 -5.00
CA ARG A 15 -6.99 -3.08 -5.48
C ARG A 15 -6.57 -4.54 -5.50
N ALA A 16 -7.36 -5.43 -4.93
CA ALA A 16 -7.09 -6.87 -4.88
C ALA A 16 -8.27 -7.69 -5.38
N TRP A 17 -8.01 -8.80 -6.06
CA TRP A 17 -9.02 -9.73 -6.53
C TRP A 17 -8.49 -11.17 -6.54
N GLY A 18 -9.32 -12.08 -6.07
CA GLY A 18 -9.09 -13.51 -6.09
C GLY A 18 -9.31 -14.11 -7.48
N PRO A 19 -8.89 -15.36 -7.69
CA PRO A 19 -9.10 -16.08 -8.95
C PRO A 19 -10.57 -16.43 -9.19
N ASP A 20 -11.39 -16.45 -8.13
CA ASP A 20 -12.81 -16.80 -8.16
C ASP A 20 -13.72 -15.56 -8.05
N ASP A 21 -13.16 -14.34 -7.95
CA ASP A 21 -13.91 -13.09 -7.83
C ASP A 21 -14.53 -12.70 -9.21
N GLU A 22 -15.80 -12.31 -9.23
CA GLU A 22 -16.44 -11.82 -10.45
C GLU A 22 -15.86 -10.46 -10.90
N PRO A 23 -15.96 -10.10 -12.20
CA PRO A 23 -15.52 -8.79 -12.68
C PRO A 23 -16.29 -7.64 -12.01
N GLY A 24 -15.72 -7.07 -10.95
CA GLY A 24 -16.35 -6.04 -10.14
C GLY A 24 -16.25 -6.28 -8.63
N GLU A 25 -15.92 -7.50 -8.20
CA GLU A 25 -15.77 -7.86 -6.79
C GLU A 25 -14.39 -7.52 -6.20
N ALA A 26 -13.58 -6.79 -6.96
CA ALA A 26 -12.27 -6.37 -6.50
C ALA A 26 -12.39 -5.50 -5.22
N ARG A 27 -11.66 -5.91 -4.20
CA ARG A 27 -11.53 -5.20 -2.92
C ARG A 27 -10.60 -4.01 -3.11
N HIS A 28 -10.93 -2.89 -2.49
CA HIS A 28 -10.11 -1.69 -2.50
C HIS A 28 -9.82 -1.28 -1.07
N HIS A 29 -8.55 -0.97 -0.77
CA HIS A 29 -8.16 -0.44 0.53
C HIS A 29 -6.98 0.51 0.38
N GLU A 30 -7.03 1.60 1.13
CA GLU A 30 -5.94 2.56 1.25
C GLU A 30 -5.09 2.20 2.46
N TYR A 31 -3.79 2.12 2.26
CA TYR A 31 -2.80 1.89 3.30
C TYR A 31 -2.00 3.17 3.52
N VAL A 32 -1.98 3.65 4.76
CA VAL A 32 -1.18 4.80 5.16
C VAL A 32 0.13 4.29 5.73
N VAL A 33 1.26 4.63 5.10
CA VAL A 33 2.59 4.12 5.45
C VAL A 33 3.64 5.24 5.49
N ASP A 34 4.57 5.11 6.42
CA ASP A 34 5.75 5.99 6.46
C ASP A 34 6.83 5.48 5.50
N ALA A 35 7.22 6.27 4.52
CA ALA A 35 8.25 5.92 3.55
C ALA A 35 9.13 7.11 3.19
N ILE A 36 10.31 6.86 2.61
CA ILE A 36 11.18 7.94 2.15
C ILE A 36 10.70 8.49 0.81
N ASP A 37 10.19 7.62 -0.04
CA ASP A 37 9.73 7.91 -1.39
C ASP A 37 8.54 7.00 -1.76
N GLU A 38 7.90 7.32 -2.88
CA GLU A 38 6.70 6.60 -3.35
C GLU A 38 6.96 5.11 -3.62
N ASP A 39 8.17 4.74 -4.04
CA ASP A 39 8.47 3.34 -4.36
C ASP A 39 8.58 2.50 -3.08
N GLU A 40 9.24 3.02 -2.04
CA GLU A 40 9.22 2.40 -0.71
C GLU A 40 7.79 2.36 -0.14
N ALA A 41 6.97 3.40 -0.37
CA ALA A 41 5.57 3.42 0.07
C ALA A 41 4.76 2.29 -0.59
N LYS A 42 4.89 2.10 -1.90
CA LYS A 42 4.23 1.02 -2.65
C LYS A 42 4.64 -0.36 -2.11
N GLU A 43 5.92 -0.57 -1.85
CA GLU A 43 6.42 -1.84 -1.32
C GLU A 43 5.86 -2.13 0.07
N LYS A 44 5.86 -1.14 0.97
CA LYS A 44 5.30 -1.28 2.33
C LYS A 44 3.80 -1.51 2.32
N ALA A 45 3.05 -0.72 1.56
CA ALA A 45 1.61 -0.89 1.42
C ALA A 45 1.27 -2.27 0.83
N ALA A 46 2.03 -2.75 -0.15
CA ALA A 46 1.84 -4.09 -0.71
C ALA A 46 2.18 -5.21 0.28
N ASP A 47 3.17 -5.01 1.16
CA ASP A 47 3.48 -5.95 2.24
C ASP A 47 2.35 -5.98 3.28
N GLU A 48 1.89 -4.80 3.72
CA GLU A 48 0.73 -4.70 4.62
C GLU A 48 -0.52 -5.33 4.03
N ALA A 49 -0.80 -5.09 2.75
CA ALA A 49 -1.96 -5.66 2.08
C ALA A 49 -1.94 -7.19 2.05
N LYS A 50 -0.76 -7.82 2.07
CA LYS A 50 -0.59 -9.29 2.06
C LYS A 50 -0.50 -9.90 3.45
N ASN A 51 0.18 -9.21 4.37
CA ASN A 51 0.65 -9.79 5.63
C ASN A 51 -0.09 -9.25 6.86
N ASN A 52 -0.86 -8.17 6.75
CA ASN A 52 -1.58 -7.60 7.87
C ASN A 52 -2.80 -8.47 8.23
N PHE A 53 -2.81 -9.03 9.44
CA PHE A 53 -3.87 -9.92 9.90
C PHE A 53 -5.24 -9.22 10.06
N VAL A 54 -5.24 -7.89 10.27
CA VAL A 54 -6.47 -7.12 10.54
C VAL A 54 -6.96 -6.41 9.27
N HIS A 55 -6.04 -5.88 8.47
CA HIS A 55 -6.36 -5.04 7.30
C HIS A 55 -5.84 -5.59 5.97
N GLY A 56 -5.24 -6.78 5.94
CA GLY A 56 -4.75 -7.39 4.70
C GLY A 56 -5.90 -7.78 3.78
N ILE A 57 -5.94 -7.19 2.57
CA ILE A 57 -6.95 -7.52 1.56
C ILE A 57 -6.44 -8.47 0.48
N VAL A 58 -5.13 -8.76 0.42
CA VAL A 58 -4.51 -9.63 -0.58
C VAL A 58 -4.28 -11.01 0.02
N GLY A 59 -5.12 -11.97 -0.35
CA GLY A 59 -4.94 -13.37 -0.02
C GLY A 59 -3.78 -14.02 -0.79
N THR A 60 -3.40 -15.24 -0.37
CA THR A 60 -2.28 -16.00 -0.95
C THR A 60 -2.41 -16.34 -2.44
N ARG A 61 -3.63 -16.33 -2.98
CA ARG A 61 -3.94 -16.59 -4.39
C ARG A 61 -4.44 -15.35 -5.12
N ASP A 62 -4.52 -14.22 -4.42
CA ASP A 62 -5.10 -13.00 -4.96
C ASP A 62 -4.06 -12.29 -5.82
N SER A 63 -4.54 -11.68 -6.90
CA SER A 63 -3.81 -10.67 -7.64
C SER A 63 -4.12 -9.30 -7.05
N TYR A 64 -3.20 -8.35 -7.22
CA TYR A 64 -3.41 -6.99 -6.79
C TYR A 64 -2.71 -5.99 -7.70
N GLU A 65 -3.15 -4.75 -7.63
CA GLU A 65 -2.62 -3.60 -8.35
C GLU A 65 -2.60 -2.39 -7.41
N VAL A 66 -1.55 -1.57 -7.53
CA VAL A 66 -1.50 -0.24 -6.90
C VAL A 66 -2.11 0.75 -7.87
N LEU A 67 -3.19 1.42 -7.46
CA LEU A 67 -3.92 2.35 -8.31
C LEU A 67 -3.44 3.79 -8.14
N GLU A 68 -3.19 4.20 -6.91
CA GLU A 68 -2.87 5.58 -6.56
C GLU A 68 -1.86 5.62 -5.40
N VAL A 69 -1.01 6.64 -5.42
CA VAL A 69 -0.07 6.97 -4.35
C VAL A 69 -0.16 8.47 -4.10
N GLU A 70 -0.55 8.84 -2.90
CA GLU A 70 -0.64 10.22 -2.44
C GLU A 70 0.40 10.47 -1.35
N ASN A 71 1.08 11.60 -1.42
CA ASN A 71 2.02 12.04 -0.38
C ASN A 71 1.32 13.04 0.54
N TYR A 72 1.17 12.70 1.82
CA TYR A 72 0.52 13.53 2.83
C TYR A 72 1.50 14.48 3.55
N GLY A 73 2.80 14.32 3.35
CA GLY A 73 3.85 15.20 3.85
C GLY A 73 4.77 14.55 4.87
N GLU A 74 5.58 15.36 5.54
CA GLU A 74 6.60 14.88 6.49
C GLU A 74 5.97 14.30 7.77
N VAL A 75 6.47 13.16 8.23
CA VAL A 75 6.07 12.59 9.52
C VAL A 75 6.78 13.37 10.63
N PRO A 76 6.04 14.00 11.56
CA PRO A 76 6.66 14.72 12.68
C PRO A 76 7.44 13.73 13.57
N ALA A 77 8.70 14.05 13.84
CA ALA A 77 9.64 13.25 14.64
C ALA A 77 9.29 13.21 16.14
#